data_AF-A0A2S8FTF8-F1
#
_entry.id   AF-A0A2S8FTF8-F1
#
_cell.length_a   1.000
_cell.length_b   1.000
_cell.length_c   1.000
_cell.angle_alpha   90.00
_cell.angle_beta   90.00
_cell.angle_gamma   90.00
#
_symmetry.space_group_name_H-M   'P 1'
#
loop_
_entity.id
_entity.type
_entity.pdbx_description
1 polymer ?
#
loop_
_entity_poly.entity_id
_entity_poly.type
_entity_poly.pdbx_seq_one_letter_code
_entity_poly.pdbx_strand_id
1 'polypeptide(L)'
;GLVMEMTPILHIQEGSPAAEHGLKVGDKLVSIGDEPAADGYTLASRTAKYAGETVDVVVNRDGEEVTLSVPMRQPKQYNTQSGYRSELAVDMLGVSYSLERRVAEVLPGSPAEAAGLQAGDEIRTLRLKPTDSQKGSGYGWPKHDEPLSLVKDEIGWQDAFDAAFQYLPAGVPVEVIADREGTDETQTVLI
;
A
#
# COMPACT_ATOMS: atom_id res chain seq x y z
N GLY A 1 7.72 6.07 5.26
CA GLY A 1 8.96 5.99 4.46
C GLY A 1 9.11 4.67 3.73
N LEU A 2 8.10 3.80 3.73
CA LEU A 2 8.10 2.55 2.99
C LEU A 2 7.08 2.68 1.87
N VAL A 3 7.49 2.36 0.64
CA VAL A 3 6.59 2.10 -0.48
C VAL A 3 6.56 0.60 -0.66
N MET A 4 5.38 0.02 -0.61
CA MET A 4 5.20 -1.43 -0.69
C MET A 4 4.91 -1.87 -2.11
N GLU A 5 5.30 -3.09 -2.45
CA GLU A 5 4.99 -3.67 -3.75
C GLU A 5 3.48 -3.77 -3.94
N MET A 6 3.01 -3.23 -5.06
CA MET A 6 1.62 -3.33 -5.49
C MET A 6 1.44 -4.58 -6.34
N THR A 7 0.38 -5.35 -6.07
CA THR A 7 -0.01 -6.47 -6.92
C THR A 7 -0.41 -6.00 -8.32
N PRO A 8 -0.42 -6.89 -9.32
CA PRO A 8 -1.22 -6.65 -10.52
C PRO A 8 -2.70 -6.42 -10.17
N ILE A 9 -3.46 -5.88 -11.13
CA ILE A 9 -4.92 -5.69 -11.00
C ILE A 9 -5.55 -7.03 -10.65
N LEU A 10 -6.25 -7.07 -9.51
CA LEU A 10 -6.92 -8.25 -8.99
C LEU A 10 -8.33 -8.36 -9.56
N HIS A 11 -9.06 -7.25 -9.57
CA HIS A 11 -10.43 -7.19 -10.06
C HIS A 11 -10.68 -5.95 -10.92
N ILE A 12 -11.58 -6.12 -11.88
CA ILE A 12 -12.11 -5.04 -12.71
C ILE A 12 -13.63 -5.06 -12.54
N GLN A 13 -14.19 -3.91 -12.18
CA GLN A 13 -15.63 -3.73 -12.07
C GLN A 13 -16.28 -3.85 -13.45
N GLU A 14 -17.34 -4.63 -13.56
CA GLU A 14 -18.15 -4.73 -14.79
C GLU A 14 -18.74 -3.37 -15.17
N GLY A 15 -18.67 -3.01 -16.45
CA GLY A 15 -19.12 -1.70 -16.96
C GLY A 15 -18.30 -0.51 -16.46
N SER A 16 -17.08 -0.75 -15.97
CA SER A 16 -16.14 0.32 -15.63
C SER A 16 -15.37 0.80 -16.86
N PRO A 17 -14.79 2.02 -16.80
CA PRO A 17 -13.90 2.48 -17.86
C PRO A 17 -12.77 1.51 -18.17
N ALA A 18 -12.17 0.88 -17.14
CA ALA A 18 -11.12 -0.11 -17.33
C ALA A 18 -11.60 -1.33 -18.15
N ALA A 19 -12.79 -1.86 -17.83
CA ALA A 19 -13.38 -2.98 -18.57
C ALA A 19 -13.66 -2.62 -20.04
N GLU A 20 -14.21 -1.44 -20.28
CA GLU A 20 -14.60 -1.00 -21.62
C GLU A 20 -13.40 -0.63 -22.51
N HIS A 21 -12.28 -0.24 -21.90
CA HIS A 21 -11.08 0.27 -22.62
C HIS A 21 -9.90 -0.72 -22.57
N GLY A 22 -10.17 -1.98 -22.22
CA GLY A 22 -9.23 -3.08 -22.46
C GLY A 22 -8.13 -3.27 -21.42
N LEU A 23 -8.28 -2.72 -20.21
CA LEU A 23 -7.51 -3.17 -19.05
C LEU A 23 -7.94 -4.60 -18.69
N LYS A 24 -7.00 -5.37 -18.13
CA LYS A 24 -7.20 -6.78 -17.79
C LYS A 24 -6.73 -7.06 -16.37
N VAL A 25 -7.39 -8.03 -15.74
CA VAL A 25 -6.86 -8.67 -14.53
C VAL A 25 -5.48 -9.24 -14.86
N GLY A 26 -4.50 -9.01 -13.97
CA GLY A 26 -3.10 -9.37 -14.19
C GLY A 26 -2.24 -8.26 -14.81
N ASP A 27 -2.83 -7.16 -15.30
CA ASP A 27 -2.05 -5.98 -15.69
C ASP A 27 -1.40 -5.35 -14.45
N LYS A 28 -0.11 -5.01 -14.51
CA LYS A 28 0.55 -4.21 -13.47
C LYS A 28 0.48 -2.73 -13.85
N LEU A 29 -0.21 -1.92 -13.06
CA LEU A 29 -0.27 -0.47 -13.30
C LEU A 29 1.14 0.14 -13.23
N VAL A 30 1.50 0.94 -14.23
CA VAL A 30 2.77 1.69 -14.31
C VAL A 30 2.52 3.17 -14.09
N SER A 31 1.53 3.76 -14.77
CA SER A 31 1.13 5.16 -14.57
C SER A 31 -0.32 5.40 -14.98
N ILE A 32 -0.88 6.49 -14.48
CA ILE A 32 -2.19 7.04 -14.87
C ILE A 32 -1.97 8.53 -15.15
N GLY A 33 -2.03 8.94 -16.42
CA GLY A 33 -1.59 10.27 -16.83
C GLY A 33 -0.11 10.50 -16.50
N ASP A 34 0.18 11.63 -15.86
CA ASP A 34 1.51 11.97 -15.33
C ASP A 34 1.82 11.38 -13.95
N GLU A 35 0.88 10.67 -13.30
CA GLU A 35 1.08 10.08 -11.98
C GLU A 35 1.66 8.65 -12.05
N PRO A 36 2.87 8.40 -11.50
CA PRO A 36 3.41 7.05 -11.39
C PRO A 36 2.60 6.18 -10.42
N ALA A 37 2.41 4.91 -10.76
CA ALA A 37 1.62 3.96 -9.98
C ALA A 37 2.42 3.22 -8.89
N ALA A 38 3.72 3.51 -8.74
CA ALA A 38 4.60 2.80 -7.79
C ALA A 38 4.09 2.88 -6.34
N ASP A 39 3.69 4.07 -5.87
CA ASP A 39 2.99 4.21 -4.59
C ASP A 39 1.50 3.96 -4.77
N GLY A 40 1.14 2.68 -4.67
CA GLY A 40 -0.24 2.22 -4.75
C GLY A 40 -1.13 2.73 -3.63
N TYR A 41 -0.59 3.08 -2.45
CA TYR A 41 -1.39 3.55 -1.31
C TYR A 41 -2.03 4.92 -1.60
N THR A 42 -1.26 5.82 -2.21
CA THR A 42 -1.73 7.18 -2.54
C THR A 42 -2.25 7.34 -3.97
N LEU A 43 -2.13 6.31 -4.82
CA LEU A 43 -2.43 6.41 -6.24
C LEU A 43 -3.84 6.93 -6.53
N ALA A 44 -4.85 6.44 -5.81
CA ALA A 44 -6.24 6.85 -6.02
C ALA A 44 -6.47 8.34 -5.71
N SER A 45 -5.84 8.88 -4.67
CA SER A 45 -5.99 10.30 -4.31
C SER A 45 -5.20 11.21 -5.26
N ARG A 46 -3.99 10.79 -5.66
CA ARG A 46 -3.17 11.54 -6.64
C ARG A 46 -3.84 11.64 -8.01
N THR A 47 -4.48 10.56 -8.44
CA THR A 47 -5.16 10.51 -9.75
C THR A 47 -6.56 11.12 -9.73
N ALA A 48 -7.09 11.50 -8.56
CA ALA A 48 -8.41 12.11 -8.43
C ALA A 48 -8.56 13.41 -9.24
N LYS A 49 -7.42 14.09 -9.50
CA LYS A 49 -7.35 15.30 -10.33
C LYS A 49 -7.84 15.09 -11.77
N TYR A 50 -7.82 13.86 -12.28
CA TYR A 50 -8.25 13.55 -13.66
C TYR A 50 -9.76 13.26 -13.78
N ALA A 51 -10.54 13.39 -12.71
CA ALA A 51 -11.97 13.07 -12.76
C ALA A 51 -12.70 13.87 -13.84
N GLY A 52 -13.30 13.16 -14.80
CA GLY A 52 -14.00 13.73 -15.97
C GLY A 52 -13.13 13.85 -17.23
N GLU A 53 -11.84 13.51 -17.16
CA GLU A 53 -10.90 13.57 -18.29
C GLU A 53 -10.62 12.18 -18.87
N THR A 54 -10.09 12.13 -20.09
CA THR A 54 -9.51 10.92 -20.66
C THR A 54 -8.00 11.00 -20.51
N VAL A 55 -7.40 9.98 -19.91
CA VAL A 55 -5.96 9.92 -19.65
C VAL A 55 -5.36 8.64 -20.20
N ASP A 56 -4.06 8.68 -20.47
CA ASP A 56 -3.29 7.49 -20.81
C ASP A 56 -2.99 6.71 -19.55
N VAL A 57 -3.41 5.45 -19.52
CA VAL A 57 -3.08 4.47 -18.48
C VAL A 57 -2.06 3.52 -19.05
N VAL A 58 -0.87 3.51 -18.46
CA VAL A 58 0.22 2.60 -18.85
C VAL A 58 0.23 1.42 -17.90
N VAL A 59 0.25 0.22 -18.48
CA VAL A 59 0.35 -1.03 -17.73
C VAL A 59 1.47 -1.89 -18.28
N ASN A 60 2.12 -2.67 -17.41
CA ASN A 60 2.94 -3.79 -17.83
C ASN A 60 2.04 -5.03 -17.94
N ARG A 61 1.94 -5.60 -19.14
CA ARG A 61 1.19 -6.81 -19.44
C ARG A 61 2.15 -7.81 -20.05
N ASP A 62 2.35 -8.93 -19.36
CA ASP A 62 3.25 -10.01 -19.80
C ASP A 62 4.69 -9.53 -20.13
N GLY A 63 5.17 -8.51 -19.42
CA GLY A 63 6.49 -7.93 -19.60
C GLY A 63 6.56 -6.75 -20.59
N GLU A 64 5.49 -6.47 -21.32
CA GLU A 64 5.42 -5.36 -22.28
C GLU A 64 4.59 -4.20 -21.74
N GLU A 65 5.00 -2.96 -22.04
CA GLU A 65 4.20 -1.78 -21.72
C GLU A 65 3.08 -1.59 -22.74
N VAL A 66 1.85 -1.50 -22.24
CA VAL A 66 0.63 -1.23 -23.01
C VAL A 66 0.06 0.08 -22.52
N THR A 67 -0.17 1.02 -23.45
CA THR A 67 -0.84 2.30 -23.17
C THR A 67 -2.29 2.22 -23.62
N LEU A 68 -3.21 2.57 -22.73
CA LEU A 68 -4.65 2.56 -22.97
C LEU A 68 -5.21 3.95 -22.66
N SER A 69 -5.98 4.52 -23.59
CA SER A 69 -6.65 5.80 -23.35
C SER A 69 -7.99 5.54 -22.66
N VAL A 70 -8.14 5.97 -21.41
CA VAL A 70 -9.27 5.58 -20.55
C VAL A 70 -9.95 6.82 -19.95
N PRO A 71 -11.29 6.94 -20.03
CA PRO A 71 -12.02 8.00 -19.35
C PRO A 71 -12.05 7.76 -17.84
N MET A 72 -11.68 8.77 -17.06
CA MET A 72 -11.72 8.76 -15.60
C MET A 72 -13.11 9.24 -15.15
N ARG A 73 -13.94 8.32 -14.63
CA ARG A 73 -15.26 8.71 -14.12
C ARG A 73 -15.14 9.57 -12.85
N GLN A 74 -16.23 10.22 -12.46
CA GLN A 74 -16.29 10.84 -11.13
C GLN A 74 -16.19 9.75 -10.04
N PRO A 75 -15.35 9.93 -9.00
CA PRO A 75 -15.26 8.97 -7.92
C PRO A 75 -16.60 8.88 -7.21
N LYS A 76 -17.18 7.68 -7.19
CA LYS A 76 -18.41 7.37 -6.44
C LYS A 76 -18.10 7.15 -4.97
N GLN A 77 -16.89 6.68 -4.68
CA GLN A 77 -16.37 6.49 -3.33
C GLN A 77 -14.90 6.90 -3.30
N TYR A 78 -14.53 7.69 -2.31
CA TYR A 78 -13.12 7.82 -1.92
C TYR A 78 -12.84 6.61 -1.04
N ASN A 79 -11.82 5.82 -1.36
CA ASN A 79 -11.55 4.51 -0.78
C ASN A 79 -11.73 4.49 0.76
N THR A 80 -12.89 4.03 1.25
CA THR A 80 -13.23 3.93 2.68
C THR A 80 -13.34 2.49 3.14
N GLN A 81 -12.89 1.53 2.33
CA GLN A 81 -13.02 0.11 2.65
C GLN A 81 -11.95 -0.29 3.67
N SER A 82 -12.24 -0.10 4.96
CA SER A 82 -11.54 -0.82 6.03
C SER A 82 -12.28 -2.15 6.30
N GLY A 83 -11.58 -3.27 6.18
CA GLY A 83 -12.12 -4.61 6.41
C GLY A 83 -11.08 -5.70 6.17
N TYR A 84 -11.29 -6.91 6.69
CA TYR A 84 -10.38 -8.04 6.51
C TYR A 84 -10.19 -8.37 5.02
N ARG A 85 -8.93 -8.37 4.54
CA ARG A 85 -8.57 -8.46 3.11
C ARG A 85 -9.09 -7.28 2.28
N SER A 86 -8.97 -6.07 2.83
CA SER A 86 -9.28 -4.86 2.06
C SER A 86 -8.34 -4.72 0.88
N GLU A 87 -8.92 -4.41 -0.27
CA GLU A 87 -8.17 -4.06 -1.48
C GLU A 87 -8.18 -2.54 -1.63
N LEU A 88 -7.08 -2.01 -2.17
CA LEU A 88 -7.07 -0.66 -2.68
C LEU A 88 -7.76 -0.61 -4.03
N ALA A 89 -8.36 0.53 -4.33
CA ALA A 89 -9.03 0.72 -5.61
C ALA A 89 -8.76 2.11 -6.19
N VAL A 90 -8.56 2.14 -7.51
CA VAL A 90 -8.71 3.38 -8.30
C VAL A 90 -10.14 3.37 -8.82
N ASP A 91 -11.06 3.91 -8.01
CA ASP A 91 -12.50 3.90 -8.29
C ASP A 91 -12.84 4.51 -9.66
N MET A 92 -12.09 5.52 -10.09
CA MET A 92 -12.32 6.20 -11.37
C MET A 92 -12.06 5.30 -12.59
N LEU A 93 -11.19 4.30 -12.44
CA LEU A 93 -10.97 3.26 -13.45
C LEU A 93 -11.87 2.04 -13.20
N GLY A 94 -12.26 1.80 -11.95
CA GLY A 94 -12.99 0.60 -11.53
C GLY A 94 -12.09 -0.61 -11.41
N VAL A 95 -10.86 -0.43 -10.93
CA VAL A 95 -9.89 -1.50 -10.71
C VAL A 95 -9.49 -1.58 -9.25
N SER A 96 -9.16 -2.78 -8.79
CA SER A 96 -8.59 -3.01 -7.46
C SER A 96 -7.28 -3.79 -7.49
N TYR A 97 -6.49 -3.61 -6.43
CA TYR A 97 -5.19 -4.23 -6.20
C TYR A 97 -4.91 -4.27 -4.69
N SER A 98 -3.89 -5.02 -4.30
CA SER A 98 -3.42 -5.08 -2.92
C SER A 98 -1.98 -4.58 -2.81
N LEU A 99 -1.57 -4.27 -1.59
CA LEU A 99 -0.17 -4.05 -1.25
C LEU A 99 0.37 -5.29 -0.57
N GLU A 100 1.46 -5.80 -1.12
CA GLU A 100 2.22 -6.90 -0.56
C GLU A 100 3.02 -6.44 0.66
N ARG A 101 3.51 -7.40 1.44
CA ARG A 101 4.38 -7.13 2.60
C ARG A 101 5.82 -6.86 2.20
N ARG A 102 6.13 -6.90 0.90
CA ARG A 102 7.47 -6.64 0.36
C ARG A 102 7.65 -5.16 0.10
N VAL A 103 8.79 -4.62 0.52
CA VAL A 103 9.18 -3.23 0.32
C VAL A 103 9.65 -3.06 -1.13
N ALA A 104 8.96 -2.22 -1.89
CA ALA A 104 9.39 -1.83 -3.23
C ALA A 104 10.48 -0.75 -3.19
N GLU A 105 10.32 0.21 -2.29
CA GLU A 105 11.25 1.34 -2.14
C GLU A 105 11.25 1.83 -0.68
N VAL A 106 12.42 2.27 -0.23
CA VAL A 106 12.56 3.02 1.02
C VAL A 106 12.90 4.46 0.67
N LEU A 107 12.06 5.38 1.15
CA LEU A 107 12.17 6.79 0.81
C LEU A 107 13.42 7.41 1.47
N PRO A 108 14.22 8.20 0.73
CA PRO A 108 15.38 8.89 1.27
C PRO A 108 15.06 9.83 2.44
N GLY A 109 15.93 9.87 3.44
CA GLY A 109 15.80 10.66 4.66
C GLY A 109 14.72 10.18 5.61
N SER A 110 14.11 9.00 5.37
CA SER A 110 13.04 8.48 6.21
C SER A 110 13.57 7.68 7.42
N PRO A 111 12.77 7.52 8.49
CA PRO A 111 13.14 6.65 9.61
C PRO A 111 13.44 5.21 9.18
N ALA A 112 12.73 4.70 8.16
CA ALA A 112 12.98 3.38 7.60
C ALA A 112 14.38 3.27 6.95
N GLU A 113 14.82 4.30 6.22
CA GLU A 113 16.18 4.34 5.65
C GLU A 113 17.23 4.40 6.76
N ALA A 114 17.03 5.28 7.75
CA ALA A 114 17.95 5.43 8.89
C ALA A 114 18.07 4.14 9.72
N ALA A 115 16.99 3.34 9.75
CA ALA A 115 16.95 2.07 10.45
C ALA A 115 17.50 0.89 9.62
N GLY A 116 17.86 1.12 8.34
CA GLY A 116 18.50 0.12 7.48
C GLY A 116 17.54 -0.76 6.66
N LEU A 117 16.23 -0.46 6.65
CA LEU A 117 15.30 -1.12 5.72
C LEU A 117 15.64 -0.74 4.28
N GLN A 118 15.41 -1.66 3.34
CA GLN A 118 15.68 -1.44 1.92
C GLN A 118 14.65 -2.15 1.04
N ALA A 119 14.65 -1.84 -0.25
CA ALA A 119 13.87 -2.59 -1.23
C ALA A 119 14.19 -4.10 -1.16
N GLY A 120 13.17 -4.92 -1.34
CA GLY A 120 13.24 -6.38 -1.22
C GLY A 120 12.99 -6.91 0.20
N ASP A 121 13.03 -6.07 1.25
CA ASP A 121 12.62 -6.51 2.59
C ASP A 121 11.19 -7.02 2.60
N GLU A 122 10.95 -8.16 3.25
CA GLU A 122 9.60 -8.67 3.49
C GLU A 122 9.21 -8.47 4.96
N ILE A 123 8.24 -7.59 5.21
CA ILE A 123 7.81 -7.29 6.58
C ILE A 123 7.02 -8.48 7.15
N ARG A 124 7.46 -8.94 8.32
CA ARG A 124 6.90 -10.09 9.03
C ARG A 124 6.05 -9.67 10.22
N THR A 125 6.53 -8.69 10.96
CA THR A 125 5.93 -8.33 12.25
C THR A 125 6.10 -6.85 12.54
N LEU A 126 5.07 -6.27 13.15
CA LEU A 126 5.07 -4.89 13.64
C LEU A 126 4.76 -4.91 15.15
N ARG A 127 5.54 -4.17 15.95
CA ARG A 127 5.27 -4.00 17.38
C ARG A 127 5.39 -2.54 17.78
N LEU A 128 4.33 -2.00 18.37
CA LEU A 128 4.32 -0.63 18.88
C LEU A 128 5.18 -0.54 20.14
N LYS A 129 6.05 0.47 20.21
CA LYS A 129 6.93 0.71 21.38
C LYS A 129 6.68 2.11 21.97
N PRO A 130 5.46 2.41 22.47
CA PRO A 130 5.17 3.73 23.02
C PRO A 130 6.03 4.02 24.26
N THR A 131 6.52 5.25 24.32
CA THR A 131 7.24 5.77 25.49
C THR A 131 6.32 5.87 26.71
N ASP A 132 6.88 5.95 27.92
CA ASP A 132 6.08 6.08 29.14
C ASP A 132 5.21 7.35 29.15
N SER A 133 5.72 8.44 28.55
CA SER A 133 4.94 9.66 28.35
C SER A 133 3.74 9.44 27.42
N GLN A 134 3.90 8.64 26.37
CA GLN A 134 2.82 8.32 25.43
C GLN A 134 1.79 7.37 26.06
N LYS A 135 2.23 6.42 26.89
CA LYS A 135 1.32 5.54 27.67
C LYS A 135 0.44 6.32 28.63
N GLY A 136 0.91 7.45 29.13
CA GLY A 136 0.14 8.38 29.97
C GLY A 136 -0.79 9.33 29.20
N SER A 137 -0.64 9.43 27.87
CA SER A 137 -1.63 10.12 27.04
C SER A 137 -2.89 9.26 26.99
N GLY A 138 -4.08 9.85 27.18
CA GLY A 138 -5.37 9.13 27.27
C GLY A 138 -5.80 8.37 26.00
N TYR A 139 -4.86 8.04 25.11
CA TYR A 139 -5.01 7.17 23.96
C TYR A 139 -5.30 5.73 24.40
N GLY A 140 -6.23 5.07 23.71
CA GLY A 140 -6.64 3.69 23.99
C GLY A 140 -5.64 2.68 23.46
N TRP A 141 -4.48 2.56 24.11
CA TRP A 141 -3.45 1.58 23.74
C TRP A 141 -4.00 0.15 23.71
N PRO A 142 -3.52 -0.71 22.80
CA PRO A 142 -3.81 -2.14 22.85
C PRO A 142 -3.53 -2.68 24.25
N LYS A 143 -4.47 -3.46 24.79
CA LYS A 143 -4.39 -3.99 26.17
C LYS A 143 -3.22 -4.96 26.37
N HIS A 144 -2.72 -5.53 25.28
CA HIS A 144 -1.59 -6.45 25.27
C HIS A 144 -0.47 -5.87 24.39
N ASP A 145 0.77 -5.95 24.88
CA ASP A 145 2.00 -5.69 24.10
C ASP A 145 2.29 -6.89 23.18
N GLU A 146 1.28 -7.29 22.41
CA GLU A 146 1.41 -8.38 21.46
C GLU A 146 1.85 -7.82 20.11
N PRO A 147 2.92 -8.38 19.51
CA PRO A 147 3.32 -8.02 18.17
C PRO A 147 2.23 -8.40 17.17
N LEU A 148 1.95 -7.53 16.20
CA LEU A 148 1.11 -7.84 15.06
C LEU A 148 1.91 -8.70 14.07
N SER A 149 1.58 -9.99 13.96
CA SER A 149 2.28 -10.90 13.05
C SER A 149 1.55 -10.97 11.72
N LEU A 150 2.08 -10.28 10.71
CA LEU A 150 1.43 -10.19 9.41
C LEU A 150 1.43 -11.56 8.68
N VAL A 151 2.38 -12.43 9.00
CA VAL A 151 2.44 -13.79 8.44
C VAL A 151 1.49 -14.74 9.16
N LYS A 152 1.59 -14.83 10.49
CA LYS A 152 0.81 -15.81 11.26
C LYS A 152 -0.68 -15.49 11.21
N ASP A 153 -1.01 -14.20 11.23
CA ASP A 153 -2.40 -13.74 11.29
C ASP A 153 -2.97 -13.47 9.88
N GLU A 154 -2.19 -13.77 8.82
CA GLU A 154 -2.55 -13.58 7.40
C GLU A 154 -3.06 -12.16 7.08
N ILE A 155 -2.45 -11.15 7.70
CA ILE A 155 -2.87 -9.75 7.59
C ILE A 155 -2.15 -9.11 6.41
N GLY A 156 -2.92 -8.57 5.46
CA GLY A 156 -2.40 -7.78 4.34
C GLY A 156 -1.74 -6.49 4.83
N TRP A 157 -0.79 -5.95 4.06
CA TRP A 157 -0.05 -4.75 4.48
C TRP A 157 -0.99 -3.57 4.77
N GLN A 158 -2.04 -3.39 3.96
CA GLN A 158 -3.02 -2.32 4.17
C GLN A 158 -3.77 -2.46 5.51
N ASP A 159 -4.27 -3.67 5.82
CA ASP A 159 -4.96 -3.93 7.07
C ASP A 159 -4.02 -3.71 8.27
N ALA A 160 -2.76 -4.14 8.16
CA ALA A 160 -1.75 -3.87 9.16
C ALA A 160 -1.45 -2.37 9.27
N PHE A 161 -1.42 -1.65 8.16
CA PHE A 161 -1.17 -0.22 8.15
C PHE A 161 -2.31 0.56 8.84
N ASP A 162 -3.55 0.26 8.48
CA ASP A 162 -4.74 0.90 9.03
C ASP A 162 -4.92 0.56 10.51
N ALA A 163 -4.70 -0.70 10.90
CA ALA A 163 -4.79 -1.15 12.29
C ALA A 163 -3.64 -0.59 13.14
N ALA A 164 -2.41 -0.58 12.62
CA ALA A 164 -1.23 -0.28 13.41
C ALA A 164 -0.82 1.18 13.36
N PHE A 165 -1.05 1.95 12.28
CA PHE A 165 -0.46 3.29 12.11
C PHE A 165 -1.46 4.43 11.92
N GLN A 166 -2.60 4.20 11.26
CA GLN A 166 -3.52 5.29 10.89
C GLN A 166 -4.00 6.11 12.09
N TYR A 167 -4.19 5.47 13.25
CA TYR A 167 -4.69 6.10 14.46
C TYR A 167 -3.62 6.38 15.51
N LEU A 168 -2.35 6.04 15.25
CA LEU A 168 -1.29 6.26 16.25
C LEU A 168 -1.04 7.75 16.49
N PRO A 169 -0.78 8.14 17.75
CA PRO A 169 -0.12 9.40 18.03
C PRO A 169 1.18 9.53 17.24
N ALA A 170 1.49 10.75 16.80
CA ALA A 170 2.74 11.02 16.10
C ALA A 170 3.96 10.67 16.96
N GLY A 171 5.00 10.13 16.32
CA GLY A 171 6.28 9.81 16.96
C GLY A 171 6.25 8.59 17.88
N VAL A 172 5.28 7.69 17.72
CA VAL A 172 5.31 6.37 18.39
C VAL A 172 6.29 5.47 17.63
N PRO A 173 7.38 5.01 18.27
CA PRO A 173 8.32 4.11 17.63
C PRO A 173 7.66 2.77 17.31
N VAL A 174 7.98 2.21 16.15
CA VAL A 174 7.50 0.89 15.72
C VAL A 174 8.68 -0.03 15.46
N GLU A 175 8.72 -1.12 16.21
CA GLU A 175 9.66 -2.21 16.00
C GLU A 175 9.15 -3.04 14.82
N VAL A 176 9.98 -3.17 13.79
CA VAL A 176 9.70 -3.89 12.55
C VAL A 176 10.63 -5.08 12.47
N ILE A 177 10.06 -6.26 12.27
CA ILE A 177 10.81 -7.48 11.96
C ILE A 177 10.59 -7.78 10.49
N ALA A 178 11.68 -7.89 9.73
CA ALA A 178 11.65 -8.11 8.29
C ALA A 178 12.71 -9.14 7.87
N ASP A 179 12.39 -9.95 6.87
CA ASP A 179 13.35 -10.83 6.23
C ASP A 179 13.97 -10.14 5.02
N ARG A 180 15.28 -10.32 4.86
CA ARG A 180 16.03 -9.74 3.76
C ARG A 180 16.01 -10.66 2.55
N GLU A 181 15.50 -10.16 1.42
CA GLU A 181 15.50 -10.89 0.16
C GLU A 181 16.88 -11.47 -0.20
N GLY A 182 16.87 -12.72 -0.68
CA GLY A 182 18.06 -13.43 -1.12
C GLY A 182 18.96 -13.91 0.01
N THR A 183 18.51 -13.80 1.26
CA THR A 183 19.24 -14.23 2.45
C THR A 183 18.32 -14.96 3.43
N ASP A 184 18.91 -15.66 4.40
CA ASP A 184 18.20 -16.19 5.57
C ASP A 184 18.25 -15.20 6.76
N GLU A 185 18.55 -13.92 6.51
CA GLU A 185 18.68 -12.90 7.54
C GLU A 185 17.33 -12.27 7.88
N THR A 186 16.94 -12.38 9.15
CA THR A 186 15.86 -11.60 9.74
C THR A 186 16.45 -10.45 10.54
N GLN A 187 16.01 -9.23 10.24
CA GLN A 187 16.39 -8.03 10.97
C GLN A 187 15.24 -7.49 11.81
N THR A 188 15.59 -6.93 12.97
CA THR A 188 14.67 -6.19 13.84
C THR A 188 15.16 -4.76 13.92
N VAL A 189 14.33 -3.82 13.51
CA VAL A 189 14.66 -2.40 13.44
C VAL A 189 13.59 -1.56 14.11
N LEU A 190 13.93 -0.35 14.54
CA LEU A 190 12.98 0.60 15.14
C LEU A 190 12.84 1.80 14.21
N ILE A 191 11.62 2.10 13.77
CA ILE A 191 11.28 3.23 12.88
C ILE A 191 10.33 4.22 13.53
#